data_AF-A0A3N5EVL2-F1
#
_entry.id   AF-A0A3N5EVL2-F1
#
_cell.length_a   1.000
_cell.length_b   1.000
_cell.length_c   1.000
_cell.angle_alpha   90.00
_cell.angle_beta   90.00
_cell.angle_gamma   90.00
#
_symmetry.space_group_name_H-M   'P 1'
#
loop_
_entity.id
_entity.type
_entity.pdbx_description
1 polymer ?
#
loop_
_entity_poly.entity_id
_entity_poly.type
_entity_poly.pdbx_seq_one_letter_code
_entity_poly.pdbx_strand_id
1 'polypeptide(L)'
;MRVLPHAAPPRVLVLHGSLFDVRLSGKPVRCMTTTLAAMSGAEAAVFLLVAVGAIVVGLIVSFRRKDAPAAAARSLAVRLGGSFEDGGLFGEPQVSLTLGGRPAWIEYYRGVLNNFQSSWTRVVVGIRGVSPGSLHILQEGFGQAFLKIFGAQDLNVGDEDFDSRYVVRATPESLVTRVFRPEQRHRVIASAQRLRNLRNPTIDLDTNTLIVQVREYVGNERDLMELVKTAEEFLTYVLVASPPTGIEFGEVQAAGGGLCLVCGTALREALVRCENCKTPHHAECWNYMGRCSTYACKGRRTTA
;
A
#
# COMPACT_ATOMS: atom_id res chain seq x y z
N MET A 1 -4.15 40.47 -20.69
CA MET A 1 -5.21 40.58 -19.67
C MET A 1 -5.96 39.26 -19.60
N ARG A 2 -5.80 38.49 -18.52
CA ARG A 2 -6.46 37.18 -18.33
C ARG A 2 -7.79 37.41 -17.62
N VAL A 3 -8.87 36.99 -18.25
CA VAL A 3 -10.24 37.01 -17.73
C VAL A 3 -10.33 35.96 -16.61
N LEU A 4 -10.68 36.41 -15.41
CA LEU A 4 -10.95 35.55 -14.26
C LEU A 4 -12.27 34.78 -14.47
N PRO A 5 -12.36 33.50 -14.09
CA PRO A 5 -13.60 32.75 -14.20
C PRO A 5 -14.64 33.22 -13.17
N HIS A 6 -15.90 33.19 -13.62
CA HIS A 6 -17.09 33.59 -12.89
C HIS A 6 -17.22 32.92 -11.50
N ALA A 7 -17.63 33.73 -10.53
CA ALA A 7 -17.99 33.29 -9.19
C ALA A 7 -19.14 32.26 -9.24
N ALA A 8 -19.03 31.24 -8.37
CA ALA A 8 -20.03 30.20 -8.22
C ALA A 8 -21.40 30.76 -7.75
N PRO A 9 -22.53 30.21 -8.23
CA PRO A 9 -23.86 30.69 -7.89
C PRO A 9 -24.22 30.44 -6.41
N PRO A 10 -25.09 31.30 -5.82
CA PRO A 10 -25.41 31.29 -4.39
C PRO A 10 -26.43 30.19 -4.09
N ARG A 11 -25.95 28.96 -3.99
CA ARG A 11 -26.60 27.87 -3.23
C ARG A 11 -25.55 27.18 -2.36
N VAL A 12 -24.80 28.01 -1.64
CA VAL A 12 -23.97 27.57 -0.52
C VAL A 12 -24.93 27.32 0.65
N LEU A 13 -25.01 26.07 1.06
CA LEU A 13 -25.65 25.64 2.30
C LEU A 13 -25.09 26.46 3.47
N VAL A 14 -25.90 27.40 3.93
CA VAL A 14 -25.68 28.08 5.20
C VAL A 14 -26.03 27.08 6.30
N LEU A 15 -25.03 26.39 6.82
CA LEU A 15 -25.11 25.67 8.10
C LEU A 15 -25.02 26.70 9.24
N HIS A 16 -26.08 27.49 9.41
CA HIS A 16 -26.34 28.17 10.68
C HIS A 16 -27.29 27.30 11.49
N GLY A 17 -26.76 26.64 12.51
CA GLY A 17 -27.56 25.89 13.46
C GLY A 17 -26.65 25.10 14.38
N SER A 18 -26.87 25.26 15.70
CA SER A 18 -26.25 24.44 16.73
C SER A 18 -26.47 22.96 16.43
N LEU A 19 -25.39 22.26 16.05
CA LEU A 19 -25.36 20.81 15.85
C LEU A 19 -25.48 20.07 17.20
N PHE A 20 -26.65 20.14 17.84
CA PHE A 20 -27.02 19.27 18.96
C PHE A 20 -28.54 19.07 19.01
N ASP A 21 -29.17 18.79 17.88
CA ASP A 21 -30.50 18.15 17.90
C ASP A 21 -30.57 17.08 16.81
N VAL A 22 -29.90 15.96 17.07
CA VAL A 22 -30.13 14.73 16.33
C VAL A 22 -31.49 14.19 16.79
N ARG A 23 -32.57 14.64 16.14
CA ARG A 23 -33.89 13.99 16.25
C ARG A 23 -33.80 12.63 15.56
N LEU A 24 -33.37 11.62 16.31
CA LEU A 24 -33.67 10.24 15.99
C LEU A 24 -35.20 10.13 15.95
N SER A 25 -35.75 9.73 14.81
CA SER A 25 -37.15 9.29 14.70
C SER A 25 -37.30 8.00 15.51
N GLY A 26 -37.38 8.17 16.82
CA GLY A 26 -37.46 7.11 17.80
C GLY A 26 -38.86 6.54 17.78
N LYS A 27 -38.98 5.27 17.36
CA LYS A 27 -39.96 4.39 18.00
C LYS A 27 -39.81 4.59 19.51
N PRO A 28 -40.90 4.74 20.28
CA PRO A 28 -40.80 5.00 21.72
C PRO A 28 -39.92 3.94 22.35
N VAL A 29 -38.71 4.33 22.73
CA VAL A 29 -37.82 3.49 23.53
C VAL A 29 -38.52 3.41 24.87
N ARG A 30 -39.25 2.32 25.12
CA ARG A 30 -39.81 2.03 26.43
C ARG A 30 -38.64 2.08 27.41
N CYS A 31 -38.60 3.15 28.19
CA CYS A 31 -37.58 3.39 29.19
C CYS A 31 -37.61 2.20 30.15
N MET A 32 -36.55 1.38 30.12
CA MET A 32 -36.44 0.15 30.92
C MET A 32 -36.19 0.45 32.41
N THR A 33 -36.42 1.69 32.85
CA THR A 33 -36.19 2.15 34.22
C THR A 33 -37.34 1.81 35.16
N THR A 34 -38.56 1.59 34.66
CA THR A 34 -39.72 1.32 35.53
C THR A 34 -39.78 -0.11 36.06
N THR A 35 -39.06 -1.08 35.47
CA THR A 35 -39.06 -2.47 35.94
C THR A 35 -38.10 -2.75 37.10
N LEU A 36 -37.02 -1.96 37.26
CA LEU A 36 -36.04 -2.17 38.34
C LEU A 36 -36.55 -1.71 39.71
N ALA A 37 -37.45 -0.73 39.75
CA ALA A 37 -38.00 -0.20 41.00
C ALA A 37 -39.05 -1.13 41.66
N ALA A 38 -39.55 -2.14 40.94
CA ALA A 38 -40.58 -3.07 41.42
C ALA A 38 -40.02 -4.44 41.85
N MET A 39 -38.71 -4.69 41.67
CA MET A 39 -38.10 -5.96 42.04
C MET A 39 -37.82 -6.00 43.54
N SER A 40 -38.18 -7.12 44.18
CA SER A 40 -37.80 -7.38 45.57
C SER A 40 -36.28 -7.50 45.70
N GLY A 41 -35.73 -7.26 46.90
CA GLY A 41 -34.26 -7.31 47.12
C GLY A 41 -33.62 -8.65 46.73
N ALA A 42 -34.35 -9.75 46.85
CA ALA A 42 -33.89 -11.08 46.43
C ALA A 42 -33.79 -11.19 44.90
N GLU A 43 -34.79 -10.70 44.17
CA GLU A 43 -34.79 -10.72 42.70
C GLU A 43 -33.70 -9.82 42.12
N ALA A 44 -33.46 -8.65 42.74
CA ALA A 44 -32.38 -7.75 42.35
C ALA A 44 -30.99 -8.40 42.55
N ALA A 45 -30.79 -9.14 43.64
CA ALA A 45 -29.54 -9.86 43.90
C ALA A 45 -29.28 -10.97 42.86
N VAL A 46 -30.31 -11.75 42.52
CA VAL A 46 -30.21 -12.80 41.48
C VAL A 46 -29.89 -12.17 40.12
N PHE A 47 -30.56 -11.08 39.75
CA PHE A 47 -30.27 -10.39 38.49
C PHE A 47 -28.82 -9.89 38.43
N LEU A 48 -28.33 -9.28 39.50
CA LEU A 48 -26.96 -8.76 39.56
C LEU A 48 -25.92 -9.90 39.48
N LEU A 49 -26.18 -11.03 40.13
CA LEU A 49 -25.33 -12.22 40.01
C LEU A 49 -25.30 -12.77 38.58
N VAL A 50 -26.44 -12.84 37.90
CA VAL A 50 -26.51 -13.27 36.49
C VAL A 50 -25.77 -12.28 35.58
N ALA A 51 -25.95 -10.98 35.78
CA ALA A 51 -25.28 -9.95 34.99
C ALA A 51 -23.75 -10.01 35.18
N VAL A 52 -23.28 -10.10 36.43
CA VAL A 52 -21.85 -10.27 36.74
C VAL A 52 -21.32 -11.58 36.15
N GLY A 53 -22.05 -12.69 36.30
CA GLY A 53 -21.70 -13.97 35.71
C GLY A 53 -21.55 -13.90 34.19
N ALA A 54 -22.50 -13.26 33.50
CA ALA A 54 -22.45 -13.05 32.06
C ALA A 54 -21.25 -12.17 31.64
N ILE A 55 -20.95 -11.11 32.40
CA ILE A 55 -19.77 -10.26 32.18
C ILE A 55 -18.48 -11.06 32.34
N VAL A 56 -18.36 -11.85 33.42
CA VAL A 56 -17.18 -12.69 33.69
C VAL A 56 -17.00 -13.74 32.59
N VAL A 57 -18.06 -14.43 32.18
CA VAL A 57 -18.00 -15.39 31.06
C VAL A 57 -17.60 -14.69 29.76
N GLY A 58 -18.19 -13.53 29.48
CA GLY A 58 -17.83 -12.71 28.31
C GLY A 58 -16.36 -12.29 28.30
N LEU A 59 -15.82 -11.91 29.46
CA LEU A 59 -14.41 -11.61 29.64
C LEU A 59 -13.55 -12.85 29.42
N ILE A 60 -13.88 -14.00 30.03
CA ILE A 60 -13.12 -15.26 29.86
C ILE A 60 -13.08 -15.70 28.40
N VAL A 61 -14.22 -15.64 27.69
CA VAL A 61 -14.28 -15.97 26.25
C VAL A 61 -13.46 -14.98 25.43
N SER A 62 -13.51 -13.69 25.76
CA SER A 62 -12.71 -12.65 25.10
C SER A 62 -11.20 -12.88 25.31
N PHE A 63 -10.78 -13.24 26.53
CA PHE A 63 -9.38 -13.58 26.84
C PHE A 63 -8.92 -14.84 26.12
N ARG A 64 -9.71 -15.93 26.17
CA ARG A 64 -9.36 -17.18 25.46
C ARG A 64 -9.25 -17.00 23.93
N ARG A 65 -10.03 -16.09 23.36
CA ARG A 65 -9.92 -15.73 21.93
C ARG A 65 -8.64 -14.96 21.59
N LYS A 66 -7.99 -14.31 22.58
CA LYS A 66 -6.70 -13.61 22.38
C LYS A 66 -5.52 -14.59 22.36
N ASP A 67 -5.63 -15.73 23.03
CA ASP A 67 -4.48 -16.62 23.26
C ASP A 67 -4.05 -17.37 22.00
N ALA A 68 -4.99 -17.79 21.13
CA ALA A 68 -4.64 -18.60 19.96
C ALA A 68 -3.71 -17.88 18.96
N PRO A 69 -4.00 -16.64 18.53
CA PRO A 69 -3.11 -15.88 17.65
C PRO A 69 -1.75 -15.57 18.28
N ALA A 70 -1.71 -15.22 19.57
CA ALA A 70 -0.45 -15.00 20.29
C ALA A 70 0.39 -16.28 20.38
N ALA A 71 -0.23 -17.43 20.65
CA ALA A 71 0.45 -18.72 20.67
C ALA A 71 1.00 -19.10 19.29
N ALA A 72 0.22 -18.90 18.22
CA ALA A 72 0.66 -19.14 16.85
C ALA A 72 1.83 -18.23 16.46
N ALA A 73 1.74 -16.93 16.77
CA ALA A 73 2.79 -15.95 16.52
C ALA A 73 4.08 -16.27 17.28
N ARG A 74 3.98 -16.69 18.55
CA ARG A 74 5.13 -17.09 19.37
C ARG A 74 5.81 -18.35 18.82
N SER A 75 5.03 -19.36 18.43
CA SER A 75 5.57 -20.59 17.80
C SER A 75 6.32 -20.26 16.50
N LEU A 76 5.71 -19.39 15.68
CA LEU A 76 6.31 -18.94 14.44
C LEU A 76 7.63 -18.17 14.68
N ALA A 77 7.66 -17.27 15.67
CA ALA A 77 8.85 -16.52 16.03
C ALA A 77 10.00 -17.45 16.40
N VAL A 78 9.75 -18.44 17.26
CA VAL A 78 10.75 -19.46 17.66
C VAL A 78 11.24 -20.25 16.44
N ARG A 79 10.31 -20.68 15.56
CA ARG A 79 10.65 -21.46 14.36
C ARG A 79 11.52 -20.69 13.37
N LEU A 80 11.27 -19.40 13.21
CA LEU A 80 11.99 -18.53 12.26
C LEU A 80 13.19 -17.80 12.89
N GLY A 81 13.52 -18.08 14.16
CA GLY A 81 14.61 -17.40 14.87
C GLY A 81 14.35 -15.89 15.09
N GLY A 82 13.08 -15.48 15.15
CA GLY A 82 12.65 -14.12 15.44
C GLY A 82 12.41 -13.86 16.93
N SER A 83 11.99 -12.64 17.25
CA SER A 83 11.50 -12.25 18.57
C SER A 83 10.00 -12.03 18.54
N PHE A 84 9.35 -12.23 19.69
CA PHE A 84 7.91 -12.06 19.86
C PHE A 84 7.64 -11.11 21.02
N GLU A 85 6.74 -10.16 20.80
CA GLU A 85 6.24 -9.22 21.80
C GLU A 85 4.74 -9.44 21.97
N ASP A 86 4.29 -9.75 23.20
CA ASP A 86 2.89 -10.13 23.48
C ASP A 86 1.86 -9.02 23.23
N GLY A 87 2.32 -7.77 23.10
CA GLY A 87 1.46 -6.58 23.15
C GLY A 87 0.97 -6.29 24.57
N GLY A 88 0.71 -5.01 24.87
CA GLY A 88 0.14 -4.60 26.16
C GLY A 88 -1.39 -4.72 26.19
N LEU A 89 -2.04 -4.18 27.24
CA LEU A 89 -3.51 -4.09 27.33
C LEU A 89 -4.18 -3.44 26.11
N PHE A 90 -3.44 -2.54 25.44
CA PHE A 90 -3.86 -1.81 24.24
C PHE A 90 -2.99 -2.10 23.01
N GLY A 91 -1.97 -2.95 23.15
CA GLY A 91 -1.05 -3.30 22.07
C GLY A 91 -1.46 -4.63 21.44
N GLU A 92 -1.32 -4.73 20.13
CA GLU A 92 -1.42 -6.02 19.44
C GLU A 92 -0.07 -6.74 19.53
N PRO A 93 -0.05 -8.08 19.48
CA PRO A 93 1.21 -8.82 19.45
C PRO A 93 2.02 -8.46 18.20
N GLN A 94 3.34 -8.51 18.29
CA GLN A 94 4.24 -8.25 17.16
C GLN A 94 5.29 -9.35 17.09
N VAL A 95 5.60 -9.80 15.87
CA VAL A 95 6.73 -10.70 15.62
C VAL A 95 7.76 -9.94 14.82
N SER A 96 9.01 -9.91 15.27
CA SER A 96 10.13 -9.34 14.52
C SER A 96 11.06 -10.47 14.05
N LEU A 97 11.43 -10.46 12.78
CA LEU A 97 12.22 -11.51 12.15
C LEU A 97 13.07 -10.96 10.99
N THR A 98 13.87 -11.81 10.36
CA THR A 98 14.67 -11.44 9.19
C THR A 98 14.28 -12.29 7.98
N LEU A 99 13.90 -11.67 6.86
CA LEU A 99 13.63 -12.36 5.59
C LEU A 99 14.65 -11.91 4.53
N GLY A 100 15.36 -12.86 3.91
CA GLY A 100 16.38 -12.52 2.89
C GLY A 100 17.42 -11.49 3.37
N GLY A 101 17.82 -11.55 4.64
CA GLY A 101 18.75 -10.59 5.26
C GLY A 101 18.15 -9.21 5.56
N ARG A 102 16.82 -9.03 5.45
CA ARG A 102 16.13 -7.76 5.68
C ARG A 102 15.23 -7.81 6.90
N PRO A 103 15.11 -6.69 7.64
CA PRO A 103 14.19 -6.61 8.77
C PRO A 103 12.76 -6.81 8.27
N ALA A 104 12.04 -7.71 8.93
CA ALA A 104 10.64 -7.98 8.66
C ALA A 104 9.88 -8.11 9.98
N TRP A 105 8.60 -7.83 9.95
CA TRP A 105 7.75 -7.99 11.12
C TRP A 105 6.31 -8.34 10.73
N ILE A 106 5.61 -8.97 11.67
CA ILE A 106 4.21 -9.36 11.53
C ILE A 106 3.39 -8.47 12.44
N GLU A 107 2.42 -7.79 11.87
CA GLU A 107 1.48 -6.95 12.58
C GLU A 107 0.08 -7.52 12.52
N TYR A 108 -0.64 -7.30 13.61
CA TYR A 108 -2.04 -7.62 13.75
C TYR A 108 -2.79 -6.34 14.03
N TYR A 109 -4.00 -6.24 13.50
CA TYR A 109 -4.91 -5.17 13.87
C TYR A 109 -6.29 -5.76 14.06
N ARG A 110 -6.87 -5.48 15.22
CA ARG A 110 -8.24 -5.86 15.55
C ARG A 110 -9.12 -4.64 15.34
N GLY A 111 -10.01 -4.74 14.36
CA GLY A 111 -10.96 -3.67 14.05
C GLY A 111 -11.77 -3.21 15.27
N VAL A 112 -12.21 -1.95 15.24
CA VAL A 112 -13.11 -1.39 16.26
C VAL A 112 -14.48 -2.10 16.16
N LEU A 113 -15.12 -2.36 17.31
CA LEU A 113 -16.37 -3.14 17.50
C LEU A 113 -17.55 -2.84 16.56
N ASN A 114 -17.54 -1.71 15.82
CA ASN A 114 -18.61 -1.31 14.90
C ASN A 114 -18.20 -1.35 13.42
N ASN A 115 -16.95 -1.74 13.13
CA ASN A 115 -16.45 -1.83 11.76
C ASN A 115 -15.84 -3.22 11.52
N PHE A 116 -16.72 -4.20 11.29
CA PHE A 116 -16.36 -5.60 10.95
C PHE A 116 -15.48 -5.73 9.69
N GLN A 117 -15.20 -4.64 8.97
CA GLN A 117 -14.34 -4.62 7.79
C GLN A 117 -12.85 -4.43 8.08
N SER A 118 -12.40 -4.20 9.32
CA SER A 118 -11.04 -3.70 9.52
C SER A 118 -10.03 -4.63 10.18
N SER A 119 -10.34 -5.85 10.63
CA SER A 119 -9.25 -6.71 11.16
C SER A 119 -8.35 -7.22 10.05
N TRP A 120 -7.03 -7.17 10.26
CA TRP A 120 -6.05 -7.67 9.32
C TRP A 120 -4.83 -8.26 10.03
N THR A 121 -4.15 -9.14 9.31
CA THR A 121 -2.81 -9.63 9.64
C THR A 121 -1.92 -9.34 8.43
N ARG A 122 -0.74 -8.77 8.66
CA ARG A 122 0.20 -8.48 7.58
C ARG A 122 1.63 -8.79 7.96
N VAL A 123 2.40 -9.23 6.96
CA VAL A 123 3.85 -9.35 7.02
C VAL A 123 4.42 -8.16 6.27
N VAL A 124 5.28 -7.38 6.94
CA VAL A 124 5.95 -6.21 6.37
C VAL A 124 7.44 -6.50 6.29
N VAL A 125 8.06 -6.24 5.14
CA VAL A 125 9.49 -6.45 4.89
C VAL A 125 10.10 -5.13 4.42
N GLY A 126 11.18 -4.69 5.08
CA GLY A 126 11.90 -3.47 4.71
C GLY A 126 12.79 -3.67 3.48
N ILE A 127 12.46 -3.02 2.36
CA ILE A 127 13.16 -3.13 1.07
C ILE A 127 13.77 -1.82 0.56
N ARG A 128 13.91 -0.84 1.47
CA ARG A 128 14.45 0.48 1.16
C ARG A 128 15.73 0.40 0.32
N GLY A 129 15.75 1.18 -0.76
CA GLY A 129 16.90 1.32 -1.65
C GLY A 129 17.02 0.23 -2.73
N VAL A 130 16.07 -0.70 -2.81
CA VAL A 130 16.14 -1.79 -3.82
C VAL A 130 14.90 -1.90 -4.70
N SER A 131 13.73 -1.45 -4.21
CA SER A 131 12.51 -1.49 -5.01
C SER A 131 12.56 -0.51 -6.19
N PRO A 132 12.27 -0.98 -7.42
CA PRO A 132 12.28 -0.15 -8.62
C PRO A 132 10.98 0.64 -8.84
N GLY A 133 9.96 0.51 -7.97
CA GLY A 133 8.65 1.12 -8.17
C GLY A 133 7.61 0.66 -7.16
N SER A 134 6.33 0.75 -7.54
CA SER A 134 5.22 0.15 -6.80
C SER A 134 4.57 -0.97 -7.60
N LEU A 135 4.13 -2.04 -6.92
CA LEU A 135 3.38 -3.17 -7.48
C LEU A 135 2.26 -3.53 -6.50
N HIS A 136 1.05 -3.72 -7.01
CA HIS A 136 -0.11 -4.12 -6.24
C HIS A 136 -0.77 -5.32 -6.91
N ILE A 137 -0.98 -6.39 -6.14
CA ILE A 137 -1.72 -7.58 -6.56
C ILE A 137 -2.89 -7.75 -5.60
N LEU A 138 -4.11 -7.66 -6.13
CA LEU A 138 -5.35 -7.77 -5.36
C LEU A 138 -6.26 -8.83 -5.98
N GLN A 139 -6.99 -9.59 -5.16
CA GLN A 139 -8.02 -10.49 -5.68
C GLN A 139 -9.20 -9.70 -6.27
N GLU A 140 -9.77 -10.19 -7.38
CA GLU A 140 -10.94 -9.61 -8.03
C GLU A 140 -12.16 -9.58 -7.07
N GLY A 141 -13.03 -8.58 -7.22
CA GLY A 141 -14.13 -8.29 -6.29
C GLY A 141 -13.83 -7.18 -5.28
N PHE A 142 -12.55 -6.93 -4.98
CA PHE A 142 -12.12 -5.75 -4.20
C PHE A 142 -11.72 -4.56 -5.10
N GLY A 143 -11.35 -4.83 -6.35
CA GLY A 143 -10.82 -3.84 -7.30
C GLY A 143 -11.82 -2.76 -7.74
N GLN A 144 -13.14 -2.96 -7.64
CA GLN A 144 -14.10 -1.97 -8.15
C GLN A 144 -14.06 -0.63 -7.41
N ALA A 145 -13.77 -0.62 -6.11
CA ALA A 145 -13.57 0.63 -5.36
C ALA A 145 -12.24 1.31 -5.74
N PHE A 146 -11.23 0.52 -6.07
CA PHE A 146 -9.87 0.97 -6.39
C PHE A 146 -9.70 1.41 -7.86
N LEU A 147 -10.50 0.87 -8.79
CA LEU A 147 -10.56 1.28 -10.20
C LEU A 147 -11.01 2.73 -10.35
N LYS A 148 -11.83 3.24 -9.43
CA LYS A 148 -12.37 4.60 -9.50
C LYS A 148 -11.37 5.70 -9.10
N ILE A 149 -10.36 5.39 -8.29
CA ILE A 149 -9.51 6.41 -7.67
C ILE A 149 -8.26 6.71 -8.49
N PHE A 150 -7.73 5.73 -9.23
CA PHE A 150 -6.34 5.84 -9.73
C PHE A 150 -6.16 5.88 -11.24
N GLY A 151 -7.20 5.66 -12.06
CA GLY A 151 -7.11 5.76 -13.54
C GLY A 151 -6.10 4.83 -14.22
N ALA A 152 -5.33 4.05 -13.45
CA ALA A 152 -4.36 3.08 -13.94
C ALA A 152 -5.09 1.86 -14.49
N GLN A 153 -4.67 1.43 -15.68
CA GLN A 153 -5.19 0.24 -16.33
C GLN A 153 -4.71 -1.01 -15.61
N ASP A 154 -5.55 -2.05 -15.59
CA ASP A 154 -5.15 -3.38 -15.12
C ASP A 154 -4.14 -3.98 -16.11
N LEU A 155 -3.07 -4.57 -15.59
CA LEU A 155 -1.97 -5.09 -16.40
C LEU A 155 -2.12 -6.61 -16.52
N ASN A 156 -2.18 -7.11 -17.75
CA ASN A 156 -2.23 -8.55 -18.04
C ASN A 156 -0.83 -9.17 -17.83
N VAL A 157 -0.73 -10.23 -17.02
CA VAL A 157 0.56 -10.92 -16.76
C VAL A 157 0.84 -12.08 -17.72
N GLY A 158 -0.09 -12.38 -18.63
CA GLY A 158 0.01 -13.44 -19.62
C GLY A 158 -0.45 -14.80 -19.09
N ASP A 159 -1.39 -14.82 -18.14
CA ASP A 159 -2.01 -16.04 -17.60
C ASP A 159 -3.50 -15.76 -17.36
N GLU A 160 -4.36 -16.27 -18.27
CA GLU A 160 -5.79 -15.96 -18.30
C GLU A 160 -6.53 -16.34 -17.00
N ASP A 161 -6.14 -17.46 -16.38
CA ASP A 161 -6.74 -17.92 -15.13
C ASP A 161 -6.37 -17.03 -13.94
N PHE A 162 -5.15 -16.49 -13.94
CA PHE A 162 -4.71 -15.53 -12.93
C PHE A 162 -5.30 -14.13 -13.18
N ASP A 163 -5.24 -13.65 -14.42
CA ASP A 163 -5.73 -12.32 -14.83
C ASP A 163 -7.25 -12.18 -14.61
N SER A 164 -8.01 -13.28 -14.68
CA SER A 164 -9.45 -13.31 -14.39
C SER A 164 -9.80 -13.40 -12.90
N ARG A 165 -8.81 -13.45 -12.00
CA ARG A 165 -9.04 -13.55 -10.55
C ARG A 165 -8.25 -12.54 -9.75
N TYR A 166 -7.28 -11.88 -10.36
CA TYR A 166 -6.38 -10.93 -9.73
C TYR A 166 -6.24 -9.69 -10.60
N VAL A 167 -6.28 -8.53 -9.95
CA VAL A 167 -5.95 -7.23 -10.54
C VAL A 167 -4.49 -6.95 -10.22
N VAL A 168 -3.69 -6.69 -11.26
CA VAL A 168 -2.25 -6.40 -11.13
C VAL A 168 -1.98 -4.98 -11.62
N ARG A 169 -1.31 -4.20 -10.78
CA ARG A 169 -0.92 -2.82 -11.13
C ARG A 169 0.51 -2.57 -10.75
N ALA A 170 1.25 -1.85 -11.59
CA ALA A 170 2.56 -1.38 -11.21
C ALA A 170 2.89 -0.02 -11.80
N THR A 171 3.77 0.69 -11.09
CA THR A 171 4.38 1.94 -11.53
C THR A 171 5.90 1.83 -11.31
N PRO A 172 6.73 1.72 -12.35
CA PRO A 172 6.37 1.66 -13.77
C PRO A 172 5.76 0.31 -14.18
N GLU A 173 5.03 0.26 -15.29
CA GLU A 173 4.44 -0.99 -15.83
C GLU A 173 5.50 -2.07 -16.14
N SER A 174 6.71 -1.64 -16.51
CA SER A 174 7.85 -2.52 -16.75
C SER A 174 8.23 -3.37 -15.53
N LEU A 175 7.80 -2.99 -14.33
CA LEU A 175 7.97 -3.78 -13.12
C LEU A 175 7.14 -5.07 -13.17
N VAL A 176 5.92 -5.06 -13.72
CA VAL A 176 5.11 -6.28 -13.89
C VAL A 176 5.83 -7.25 -14.81
N THR A 177 6.28 -6.80 -15.98
CA THR A 177 7.02 -7.64 -16.94
C THR A 177 8.26 -8.26 -16.30
N ARG A 178 8.87 -7.55 -15.35
CA ARG A 178 10.08 -8.00 -14.67
C ARG A 178 9.82 -9.00 -13.56
N VAL A 179 8.76 -8.80 -12.77
CA VAL A 179 8.34 -9.76 -11.75
C VAL A 179 7.77 -11.01 -12.41
N PHE A 180 6.95 -10.86 -13.46
CA PHE A 180 6.27 -11.94 -14.17
C PHE A 180 7.00 -12.39 -15.46
N ARG A 181 8.34 -12.46 -15.42
CA ARG A 181 9.14 -13.01 -16.52
C ARG A 181 8.70 -14.44 -16.87
N PRO A 182 8.70 -14.85 -18.15
CA PRO A 182 8.22 -16.17 -18.56
C PRO A 182 8.81 -17.33 -17.74
N GLU A 183 10.09 -17.24 -17.37
CA GLU A 183 10.82 -18.30 -16.67
C GLU A 183 10.39 -18.47 -15.20
N GLN A 184 9.82 -17.43 -14.57
CA GLN A 184 9.39 -17.47 -13.17
C GLN A 184 7.91 -17.19 -12.94
N ARG A 185 7.16 -16.80 -13.99
CA ARG A 185 5.74 -16.42 -13.91
C ARG A 185 4.90 -17.42 -13.12
N HIS A 186 5.07 -18.72 -13.41
CA HIS A 186 4.33 -19.77 -12.72
C HIS A 186 4.60 -19.81 -11.21
N ARG A 187 5.82 -19.44 -10.76
CA ARG A 187 6.18 -19.40 -9.34
C ARG A 187 5.56 -18.19 -8.65
N VAL A 188 5.56 -17.03 -9.31
CA VAL A 188 4.92 -15.81 -8.80
C VAL A 188 3.41 -16.04 -8.63
N ILE A 189 2.76 -16.60 -9.66
CA ILE A 189 1.34 -16.95 -9.64
C ILE A 189 1.04 -17.95 -8.51
N ALA A 190 1.82 -19.03 -8.40
CA ALA A 190 1.63 -20.01 -7.33
C ALA A 190 1.80 -19.40 -5.93
N SER A 191 2.70 -18.43 -5.77
CA SER A 191 2.93 -17.70 -4.52
C SER A 191 1.73 -16.84 -4.14
N ALA A 192 1.14 -16.13 -5.10
CA ALA A 192 -0.07 -15.34 -4.87
C ALA A 192 -1.31 -16.22 -4.60
N GLN A 193 -1.46 -17.32 -5.36
CA GLN A 193 -2.58 -18.25 -5.24
C GLN A 193 -2.55 -19.08 -3.95
N ARG A 194 -1.39 -19.23 -3.29
CA ARG A 194 -1.27 -19.86 -1.97
C ARG A 194 -2.19 -19.23 -0.94
N LEU A 195 -2.39 -17.91 -1.04
CA LEU A 195 -3.22 -17.16 -0.10
C LEU A 195 -4.72 -17.21 -0.43
N ARG A 196 -5.16 -17.94 -1.46
CA ARG A 196 -6.56 -17.94 -1.94
C ARG A 196 -7.59 -18.43 -0.92
N ASN A 197 -7.14 -19.21 0.07
CA ASN A 197 -8.00 -19.72 1.14
C ASN A 197 -8.14 -18.71 2.29
N LEU A 198 -7.33 -17.64 2.28
CA LEU A 198 -7.39 -16.55 3.24
C LEU A 198 -8.29 -15.44 2.73
N ARG A 199 -8.81 -14.65 3.65
CA ARG A 199 -9.81 -13.63 3.33
C ARG A 199 -9.17 -12.41 2.70
N ASN A 200 -9.41 -12.20 1.40
CA ASN A 200 -8.98 -11.02 0.63
C ASN A 200 -7.48 -10.71 0.76
N PRO A 201 -6.60 -11.61 0.28
CA PRO A 201 -5.17 -11.36 0.30
C PRO A 201 -4.78 -10.19 -0.60
N THR A 202 -3.83 -9.38 -0.16
CA THR A 202 -3.16 -8.35 -0.96
C THR A 202 -1.64 -8.51 -0.86
N ILE A 203 -0.96 -8.20 -1.96
CA ILE A 203 0.49 -8.09 -2.02
C ILE A 203 0.80 -6.70 -2.54
N ASP A 204 1.36 -5.87 -1.67
CA ASP A 204 1.65 -4.47 -1.93
C ASP A 204 3.16 -4.25 -1.82
N LEU A 205 3.75 -3.69 -2.86
CA LEU A 205 5.14 -3.34 -2.95
C LEU A 205 5.22 -1.84 -3.21
N ASP A 206 6.02 -1.13 -2.42
CA ASP A 206 6.38 0.26 -2.68
C ASP A 206 7.90 0.45 -2.67
N THR A 207 8.37 1.69 -2.57
CA THR A 207 9.81 2.01 -2.58
C THR A 207 10.55 1.62 -1.29
N ASN A 208 9.82 1.34 -0.21
CA ASN A 208 10.36 1.13 1.13
C ASN A 208 10.00 -0.24 1.72
N THR A 209 8.86 -0.79 1.36
CA THR A 209 8.26 -1.97 1.98
C THR A 209 7.63 -2.92 0.97
N LEU A 210 7.72 -4.21 1.29
CA LEU A 210 6.87 -5.25 0.73
C LEU A 210 5.90 -5.68 1.83
N ILE A 211 4.61 -5.66 1.54
CA ILE A 211 3.53 -5.99 2.46
C ILE A 211 2.73 -7.16 1.86
N VAL A 212 2.59 -8.24 2.62
CA VAL A 212 1.66 -9.34 2.32
C VAL A 212 0.61 -9.36 3.41
N GLN A 213 -0.65 -9.09 3.06
CA GLN A 213 -1.73 -8.85 4.02
C GLN A 213 -2.97 -9.68 3.71
N VAL A 214 -3.72 -10.04 4.74
CA VAL A 214 -5.07 -10.61 4.65
C VAL A 214 -6.04 -9.87 5.57
N ARG A 215 -7.33 -9.82 5.20
CA ARG A 215 -8.40 -9.13 5.94
C ARG A 215 -9.08 -10.04 6.96
N GLU A 216 -8.27 -10.71 7.74
CA GLU A 216 -8.71 -11.50 8.89
C GLU A 216 -7.62 -11.50 9.95
N TYR A 217 -8.01 -11.86 11.16
CA TYR A 217 -7.08 -11.99 12.28
C TYR A 217 -6.60 -13.44 12.32
N VAL A 218 -5.44 -13.70 11.72
CA VAL A 218 -4.92 -15.07 11.53
C VAL A 218 -4.49 -15.64 12.87
N GLY A 219 -5.13 -16.74 13.28
CA GLY A 219 -4.94 -17.34 14.60
C GLY A 219 -4.20 -18.67 14.62
N ASN A 220 -3.76 -19.19 13.46
CA ASN A 220 -3.06 -20.46 13.37
C ASN A 220 -1.69 -20.29 12.70
N GLU A 221 -0.72 -21.11 13.13
CA GLU A 221 0.67 -21.01 12.68
C GLU A 221 0.82 -21.32 11.19
N ARG A 222 0.01 -22.24 10.65
CA ARG A 222 0.08 -22.64 9.24
C ARG A 222 -0.18 -21.44 8.32
N ASP A 223 -1.27 -20.72 8.53
CA ASP A 223 -1.66 -19.59 7.70
C ASP A 223 -0.69 -18.41 7.85
N LEU A 224 -0.15 -18.18 9.05
CA LEU A 224 0.93 -17.21 9.25
C LEU A 224 2.18 -17.58 8.45
N MET A 225 2.53 -18.88 8.42
CA MET A 225 3.65 -19.38 7.63
C MET A 225 3.41 -19.17 6.13
N GLU A 226 2.18 -19.37 5.63
CA GLU A 226 1.87 -19.11 4.23
C GLU A 226 2.06 -17.62 3.86
N LEU A 227 1.73 -16.69 4.78
CA LEU A 227 2.00 -15.26 4.59
C LEU A 227 3.51 -14.95 4.54
N VAL A 228 4.26 -15.47 5.51
CA VAL A 228 5.72 -15.25 5.60
C VAL A 228 6.43 -15.82 4.37
N LYS A 229 6.09 -17.04 3.97
CA LYS A 229 6.67 -17.69 2.79
C LYS A 229 6.36 -16.91 1.52
N THR A 230 5.14 -16.37 1.40
CA THR A 230 4.78 -15.53 0.25
C THR A 230 5.59 -14.25 0.23
N ALA A 231 5.79 -13.60 1.38
CA ALA A 231 6.63 -12.40 1.49
C ALA A 231 8.10 -12.69 1.13
N GLU A 232 8.66 -13.81 1.58
CA GLU A 232 10.03 -14.23 1.27
C GLU A 232 10.23 -14.53 -0.23
N GLU A 233 9.29 -15.23 -0.85
CA GLU A 233 9.35 -15.53 -2.29
C GLU A 233 9.20 -14.26 -3.13
N PHE A 234 8.27 -13.38 -2.79
CA PHE A 234 8.12 -12.08 -3.46
C PHE A 234 9.33 -11.18 -3.28
N LEU A 235 9.95 -11.19 -2.09
CA LEU A 235 11.20 -10.50 -1.87
C LEU A 235 12.26 -11.00 -2.86
N THR A 236 12.37 -12.33 -3.04
CA THR A 236 13.30 -12.90 -4.01
C THR A 236 13.00 -12.44 -5.44
N TYR A 237 11.73 -12.44 -5.86
CA TYR A 237 11.35 -12.00 -7.21
C TYR A 237 11.68 -10.52 -7.45
N VAL A 238 11.47 -9.67 -6.45
CA VAL A 238 11.76 -8.23 -6.54
C VAL A 238 13.27 -7.96 -6.54
N LEU A 239 14.02 -8.65 -5.68
CA LEU A 239 15.48 -8.47 -5.59
C LEU A 239 16.21 -8.98 -6.84
N VAL A 240 15.79 -10.13 -7.40
CA VAL A 240 16.34 -10.64 -8.67
C VAL A 240 15.90 -9.77 -9.86
N ALA A 241 14.76 -9.10 -9.73
CA ALA A 241 14.27 -8.11 -10.67
C ALA A 241 14.98 -6.75 -10.53
N SER A 242 15.82 -6.51 -9.53
CA SER A 242 16.74 -5.37 -9.60
C SER A 242 17.76 -5.67 -10.71
N PRO A 243 17.83 -4.86 -11.78
CA PRO A 243 18.89 -5.05 -12.75
C PRO A 243 20.21 -4.95 -11.99
N PRO A 244 21.27 -5.66 -12.42
CA PRO A 244 22.60 -5.32 -11.93
C PRO A 244 22.72 -3.81 -12.09
N THR A 245 23.14 -3.12 -11.04
CA THR A 245 23.42 -1.69 -11.02
C THR A 245 24.54 -1.37 -12.01
N GLY A 246 24.25 -1.52 -13.28
CA GLY A 246 24.95 -0.94 -14.41
C GLY A 246 24.13 0.27 -14.84
N ILE A 247 24.83 1.32 -15.24
CA ILE A 247 24.21 2.41 -15.97
C ILE A 247 23.67 1.80 -17.27
N GLU A 248 22.38 1.49 -17.32
CA GLU A 248 21.72 1.26 -18.60
C GLU A 248 21.70 2.60 -19.32
N PHE A 249 22.68 2.79 -20.21
CA PHE A 249 22.62 3.83 -21.21
C PHE A 249 21.44 3.52 -22.11
N GLY A 250 20.27 4.07 -21.75
CA GLY A 250 19.14 4.09 -22.65
C GLY A 250 19.57 4.72 -23.96
N GLU A 251 19.18 4.13 -25.08
CA GLU A 251 19.40 4.73 -26.39
C GLU A 251 18.69 6.09 -26.36
N VAL A 252 19.47 7.17 -26.27
CA VAL A 252 18.93 8.52 -26.33
C VAL A 252 18.43 8.70 -27.76
N GLN A 253 17.17 8.35 -28.01
CA GLN A 253 16.50 8.78 -29.22
C GLN A 253 16.55 10.29 -29.19
N ALA A 254 17.42 10.86 -30.03
CA ALA A 254 17.44 12.27 -30.29
C ALA A 254 16.08 12.61 -30.90
N ALA A 255 15.10 12.93 -30.06
CA ALA A 255 13.82 13.43 -30.49
C ALA A 255 14.13 14.59 -31.44
N GLY A 256 13.80 14.41 -32.72
CA GLY A 256 13.98 15.42 -33.76
C GLY A 256 13.10 16.62 -33.42
N GLY A 257 13.58 17.49 -32.53
CA GLY A 257 12.75 18.54 -31.93
C GLY A 257 13.23 19.04 -30.56
N GLY A 258 14.54 19.03 -30.29
CA GLY A 258 15.07 19.59 -29.04
C GLY A 258 14.70 21.08 -28.86
N LEU A 259 14.53 21.51 -27.60
CA LEU A 259 14.42 22.92 -27.26
C LEU A 259 15.81 23.49 -26.96
N CYS A 260 16.06 24.73 -27.37
CA CYS A 260 17.27 25.44 -26.96
C CYS A 260 17.21 25.72 -25.45
N LEU A 261 18.20 25.27 -24.67
CA LEU A 261 18.26 25.52 -23.22
C LEU A 261 18.42 27.00 -22.83
N VAL A 262 18.68 27.89 -23.80
CA VAL A 262 18.85 29.32 -23.57
C VAL A 262 17.52 30.06 -23.71
N CYS A 263 16.78 29.85 -24.81
CA CYS A 263 15.54 30.58 -25.09
C CYS A 263 14.26 29.73 -24.95
N GLY A 264 14.38 28.42 -24.78
CA GLY A 264 13.26 27.49 -24.65
C GLY A 264 12.48 27.21 -25.94
N THR A 265 12.90 27.73 -27.10
CA THR A 265 12.20 27.52 -28.39
C THR A 265 12.75 26.31 -29.14
N ALA A 266 11.94 25.77 -30.07
CA ALA A 266 12.31 24.62 -30.87
C ALA A 266 13.52 24.89 -31.77
N LEU A 267 14.45 23.93 -31.80
CA LEU A 267 15.63 23.95 -32.66
C LEU A 267 15.22 23.49 -34.07
N ARG A 268 14.91 24.46 -34.95
CA ARG A 268 14.46 24.18 -36.33
C ARG A 268 15.50 24.52 -37.40
N GLU A 269 16.23 25.63 -37.25
CA GLU A 269 17.20 26.11 -38.27
C GLU A 269 18.39 26.84 -37.61
N ALA A 270 19.51 26.98 -38.34
CA ALA A 270 20.76 27.62 -37.92
C ALA A 270 21.31 27.12 -36.55
N LEU A 271 21.62 25.82 -36.49
CA LEU A 271 22.06 25.17 -35.27
C LEU A 271 23.58 25.21 -35.11
N VAL A 272 24.04 25.58 -33.92
CA VAL A 272 25.42 25.38 -33.48
C VAL A 272 25.42 24.27 -32.45
N ARG A 273 26.28 23.26 -32.62
CA ARG A 273 26.49 22.21 -31.62
C ARG A 273 27.74 22.52 -30.84
N CYS A 274 27.65 22.49 -29.52
CA CYS A 274 28.82 22.62 -28.66
C CYS A 274 29.86 21.55 -29.03
N GLU A 275 31.11 21.93 -29.31
CA GLU A 275 32.15 20.97 -29.69
C GLU A 275 32.42 19.92 -28.60
N ASN A 276 32.26 20.30 -27.33
CA ASN A 276 32.55 19.47 -26.17
C ASN A 276 31.43 18.47 -25.83
N CYS A 277 30.18 18.91 -25.72
CA CYS A 277 29.06 18.06 -25.28
C CYS A 277 28.01 17.76 -26.36
N LYS A 278 28.18 18.30 -27.58
CA LYS A 278 27.27 18.18 -28.73
C LYS A 278 25.83 18.69 -28.52
N THR A 279 25.54 19.32 -27.37
CA THR A 279 24.27 20.02 -27.12
C THR A 279 24.02 21.04 -28.22
N PRO A 280 22.85 20.98 -28.89
CA PRO A 280 22.48 21.94 -29.92
C PRO A 280 21.95 23.25 -29.32
N HIS A 281 22.28 24.37 -29.96
CA HIS A 281 21.83 25.71 -29.65
C HIS A 281 21.43 26.44 -30.95
N HIS A 282 20.56 27.45 -30.89
CA HIS A 282 20.44 28.40 -32.00
C HIS A 282 21.74 29.20 -32.13
N ALA A 283 22.16 29.52 -33.35
CA ALA A 283 23.34 30.34 -33.61
C ALA A 283 23.31 31.67 -32.86
N GLU A 284 22.14 32.32 -32.78
CA GLU A 284 21.95 33.57 -32.02
C GLU A 284 22.16 33.38 -30.52
N CYS A 285 21.58 32.33 -29.94
CA CYS A 285 21.75 32.01 -28.52
C CYS A 285 23.20 31.65 -28.19
N TRP A 286 23.88 30.95 -29.09
CA TRP A 286 25.31 30.63 -28.96
C TRP A 286 26.16 31.90 -28.99
N ASN A 287 25.87 32.81 -29.93
CA ASN A 287 26.56 34.09 -30.05
C ASN A 287 26.32 35.00 -28.85
N TYR A 288 25.09 35.03 -28.34
CA TYR A 288 24.71 35.81 -27.16
C TYR A 288 25.39 35.30 -25.88
N MET A 289 25.37 33.99 -25.63
CA MET A 289 25.94 33.42 -24.40
C MET A 289 27.47 33.30 -24.44
N GLY A 290 28.07 33.13 -25.62
CA GLY A 290 29.50 32.90 -25.81
C GLY A 290 30.03 31.55 -25.27
N ARG A 291 29.16 30.73 -24.65
CA ARG A 291 29.48 29.42 -24.05
C ARG A 291 28.26 28.50 -24.02
N CYS A 292 28.50 27.20 -23.86
CA CYS A 292 27.45 26.20 -23.70
C CYS A 292 26.67 26.40 -22.39
N SER A 293 25.34 26.25 -22.45
CA SER A 293 24.45 26.37 -21.28
C SER A 293 24.22 25.06 -20.52
N THR A 294 24.74 23.92 -21.01
CA THR A 294 24.69 22.65 -20.26
C THR A 294 25.55 22.73 -19.01
N TYR A 295 24.99 22.32 -17.87
CA TYR A 295 25.69 22.31 -16.59
C TYR A 295 27.04 21.57 -16.70
N ALA A 296 28.09 22.16 -16.11
CA ALA A 296 29.47 21.68 -16.12
C ALA A 296 30.17 21.56 -17.52
N CYS A 297 29.52 21.94 -18.62
CA CYS A 297 30.17 21.95 -19.92
C CYS A 297 31.16 23.14 -20.07
N LYS A 298 32.38 22.87 -20.54
CA LYS A 298 33.42 23.87 -20.76
C LYS A 298 33.48 24.42 -22.20
N GLY A 299 32.54 24.04 -23.06
CA GLY A 299 32.53 24.47 -24.46
C GLY A 299 32.30 25.98 -24.59
N ARG A 300 33.20 26.65 -25.33
CA ARG A 300 33.16 28.09 -25.62
C ARG A 300 33.16 28.32 -27.13
N ARG A 301 32.69 29.48 -27.55
CA ARG A 301 32.85 29.91 -28.94
C ARG A 301 34.34 30.14 -29.22
N THR A 302 34.88 29.46 -30.22
CA THR A 302 36.13 29.83 -30.87
C THR A 302 35.84 31.08 -31.69
N THR A 303 36.47 32.20 -31.33
CA THR A 303 36.50 33.38 -32.18
C THR A 303 37.37 33.04 -33.38
N ALA A 304 36.75 32.93 -34.55
CA ALA A 304 37.47 32.98 -35.83
C ALA A 304 38.10 34.36 -36.01
#